data_AF-A0A1B1S0M0-F1
#
_entry.id   AF-A0A1B1S0M0-F1
#
_cell.length_a   1.000
_cell.length_b   1.000
_cell.length_c   1.000
_cell.angle_alpha   90.00
_cell.angle_beta   90.00
_cell.angle_gamma   90.00
#
_symmetry.space_group_name_H-M   'P 1'
#
loop_
_entity.id
_entity.type
_entity.pdbx_description
1 polymer ?
#
loop_
_entity_poly.entity_id
_entity_poly.type
_entity_poly.pdbx_seq_one_letter_code
_entity_poly.pdbx_strand_id
1 'polypeptide(L)'
;MSDSKPIIYAFLKQTLELYEKAQRIHSNMEENEEGTVESLEMLFTRRQESIRQLDIFMKQRNFRWAEEEKIIIQQLIELDQQLNGLMNNLHQSFFMQISRIAQTKEVSKKYSGAYQTMATAGSFIDKRN
;
A
#
# COMPACT_ATOMS: atom_id res chain seq x y z
N MET A 1 -33.14 11.25 -14.90
CA MET A 1 -32.62 11.27 -13.52
C MET A 1 -31.39 10.39 -13.52
N SER A 2 -30.23 10.93 -13.18
CA SER A 2 -29.04 10.10 -12.98
C SER A 2 -29.28 9.29 -11.70
N ASP A 3 -28.97 8.01 -11.69
CA ASP A 3 -29.18 7.12 -10.54
C ASP A 3 -27.83 6.91 -9.83
N SER A 4 -27.76 7.14 -8.53
CA SER A 4 -26.56 6.86 -7.71
C SER A 4 -26.33 5.38 -7.50
N LYS A 5 -27.39 4.57 -7.66
CA LYS A 5 -27.39 3.13 -7.42
C LYS A 5 -26.23 2.40 -8.13
N PRO A 6 -26.02 2.51 -9.46
CA PRO A 6 -24.90 1.81 -10.11
C PRO A 6 -23.53 2.19 -9.51
N ILE A 7 -23.35 3.45 -9.11
CA ILE A 7 -22.06 3.95 -8.60
C ILE A 7 -21.82 3.42 -7.18
N ILE A 8 -22.84 3.43 -6.30
CA ILE A 8 -22.67 2.95 -4.92
C ILE A 8 -22.48 1.43 -4.86
N TYR A 9 -23.13 0.66 -5.74
CA TYR A 9 -22.89 -0.77 -5.86
C TYR A 9 -21.49 -1.08 -6.39
N ALA A 10 -21.01 -0.31 -7.38
CA ALA A 10 -19.64 -0.43 -7.85
C ALA A 10 -18.63 -0.14 -6.73
N PHE A 11 -18.88 0.91 -5.94
CA PHE A 11 -18.05 1.29 -4.80
C PHE A 11 -18.01 0.21 -3.72
N LEU A 12 -19.15 -0.40 -3.38
CA LEU A 12 -19.22 -1.54 -2.47
C LEU A 12 -18.42 -2.74 -3.00
N LYS A 13 -18.63 -3.12 -4.26
CA LYS A 13 -17.92 -4.23 -4.89
C LYS A 13 -16.40 -4.03 -4.86
N GLN A 14 -15.93 -2.84 -5.24
CA GLN A 14 -14.51 -2.51 -5.22
C GLN A 14 -13.94 -2.54 -3.79
N THR A 15 -14.71 -2.09 -2.80
CA THR A 15 -14.28 -2.10 -1.39
C THR A 15 -14.19 -3.52 -0.84
N LEU A 16 -15.13 -4.40 -1.20
CA LEU A 16 -15.06 -5.83 -0.89
C LEU A 16 -13.86 -6.51 -1.55
N GLU A 17 -13.66 -6.29 -2.85
CA GLU A 17 -12.52 -6.87 -3.59
C GLU A 17 -11.19 -6.42 -2.99
N LEU A 18 -11.09 -5.14 -2.63
CA LEU A 18 -9.93 -4.58 -1.96
C LEU A 18 -9.71 -5.20 -0.58
N TYR A 19 -10.77 -5.37 0.21
CA TYR A 19 -10.72 -6.00 1.52
C TYR A 19 -10.26 -7.46 1.44
N GLU A 20 -10.90 -8.28 0.60
CA GLU A 20 -10.52 -9.68 0.40
C GLU A 20 -9.06 -9.81 -0.03
N LYS A 21 -8.60 -8.91 -0.89
CA LYS A 21 -7.23 -8.92 -1.36
C LYS A 21 -6.25 -8.52 -0.27
N ALA A 22 -6.55 -7.45 0.47
CA ALA A 22 -5.72 -7.00 1.59
C ALA A 22 -5.57 -8.09 2.67
N GLN A 23 -6.61 -8.91 2.90
CA GLN A 23 -6.54 -10.04 3.82
C GLN A 23 -5.58 -11.16 3.39
N ARG A 24 -5.33 -11.30 2.08
CA ARG A 24 -4.45 -12.34 1.54
C ARG A 24 -2.98 -11.91 1.45
N ILE A 25 -2.69 -10.64 1.74
CA ILE A 25 -1.32 -10.11 1.66
C ILE A 25 -0.55 -10.50 2.91
N HIS A 26 0.56 -11.18 2.70
CA HIS A 26 1.50 -11.54 3.73
C HIS A 26 2.23 -10.29 4.23
N SER A 27 2.41 -10.18 5.54
CA SER A 27 3.20 -9.08 6.12
C SER A 27 4.67 -9.13 5.69
N ASN A 28 5.19 -10.32 5.37
CA ASN A 28 6.51 -10.51 4.77
C ASN A 28 6.43 -10.26 3.26
N MET A 29 7.24 -9.33 2.73
CA MET A 29 7.18 -8.96 1.31
C MET A 29 7.55 -10.13 0.38
N GLU A 30 8.45 -11.01 0.80
CA GLU A 30 8.95 -12.14 -0.02
C GLU A 30 7.94 -13.28 -0.15
N GLU A 31 6.90 -13.31 0.70
CA GLU A 31 5.83 -14.32 0.65
C GLU A 31 4.66 -13.93 -0.26
N ASN A 32 4.70 -12.72 -0.83
CA ASN A 32 3.66 -12.25 -1.75
C ASN A 32 4.04 -12.50 -3.22
N GLU A 33 3.03 -12.76 -4.05
CA GLU A 33 3.21 -12.84 -5.49
C GLU A 33 3.62 -11.47 -6.07
N GLU A 34 4.46 -11.50 -7.11
CA GLU A 34 4.81 -10.30 -7.87
C GLU A 34 3.55 -9.64 -8.45
N GLY A 35 3.47 -8.30 -8.41
CA GLY A 35 2.28 -7.57 -8.86
C GLY A 35 1.20 -7.39 -7.80
N THR A 36 1.35 -7.95 -6.59
CA THR A 36 0.33 -7.86 -5.52
C THR A 36 0.07 -6.40 -5.10
N VAL A 37 1.10 -5.57 -5.00
CA VAL A 37 0.98 -4.16 -4.58
C VAL A 37 0.37 -3.30 -5.70
N GLU A 38 0.82 -3.48 -6.93
CA GLU A 38 0.33 -2.78 -8.12
C GLU A 38 -1.16 -3.07 -8.33
N SER A 39 -1.54 -4.32 -8.11
CA SER A 39 -2.90 -4.76 -8.27
C SER A 39 -3.81 -4.36 -7.09
N LEU A 40 -3.26 -4.00 -5.92
CA LEU A 40 -3.98 -3.24 -4.88
C LEU A 40 -4.16 -1.77 -5.30
N GLU A 41 -3.09 -1.14 -5.79
CA GLU A 41 -3.11 0.26 -6.22
C GLU A 41 -4.17 0.51 -7.31
N MET A 42 -4.31 -0.43 -8.24
CA MET A 42 -5.35 -0.38 -9.26
C MET A 42 -6.77 -0.38 -8.65
N LEU A 43 -7.00 -1.18 -7.61
CA LEU A 43 -8.30 -1.21 -6.91
C LEU A 43 -8.56 0.10 -6.16
N PHE A 44 -7.54 0.66 -5.50
CA PHE A 44 -7.64 1.98 -4.86
C PHE A 44 -7.99 3.08 -5.87
N THR A 45 -7.37 3.05 -7.06
CA THR A 45 -7.62 4.04 -8.11
C THR A 45 -9.06 3.95 -8.61
N ARG A 46 -9.58 2.74 -8.87
CA ARG A 46 -10.98 2.52 -9.26
C ARG A 46 -11.95 2.99 -8.17
N ARG A 47 -11.64 2.65 -6.92
CA ARG A 47 -12.40 3.07 -5.73
C ARG A 47 -12.46 4.59 -5.61
N GLN A 48 -11.33 5.28 -5.82
CA GLN A 48 -11.26 6.74 -5.78
C GLN A 48 -12.11 7.38 -6.88
N GLU A 49 -12.17 6.77 -8.06
CA GLU A 49 -13.01 7.28 -9.13
C GLU A 49 -14.51 7.15 -8.80
N SER A 50 -14.95 6.02 -8.24
CA SER A 50 -16.32 5.88 -7.75
C SER A 50 -16.65 6.90 -6.65
N ILE A 51 -15.72 7.19 -5.73
CA ILE A 51 -15.90 8.26 -4.72
C ILE A 51 -16.10 9.62 -5.38
N ARG A 52 -15.30 9.97 -6.40
CA ARG A 52 -15.46 11.25 -7.12
C ARG A 52 -16.82 11.35 -7.78
N GLN A 53 -17.28 10.27 -8.41
CA GLN A 53 -18.60 10.23 -9.05
C GLN A 53 -19.73 10.38 -8.02
N LEU A 54 -19.62 9.72 -6.86
CA LEU A 54 -20.57 9.90 -5.76
C LEU A 54 -20.57 11.33 -5.23
N ASP A 55 -19.41 11.96 -5.04
CA ASP A 55 -19.31 13.36 -4.58
C ASP A 55 -19.99 14.33 -5.56
N ILE A 56 -19.80 14.13 -6.87
CA ILE A 56 -20.50 14.90 -7.90
C ILE A 56 -22.02 14.69 -7.80
N PHE A 57 -22.45 13.44 -7.59
CA PHE A 57 -23.87 13.10 -7.48
C PHE A 57 -24.53 13.72 -6.25
N MET A 58 -23.85 13.67 -5.10
CA MET A 58 -24.34 14.21 -3.83
C MET A 58 -24.54 15.72 -3.87
N LYS A 59 -23.86 16.44 -4.78
CA LYS A 59 -24.02 17.89 -4.99
C LYS A 59 -25.27 18.26 -5.80
N GLN A 60 -26.01 17.28 -6.34
CA GLN A 60 -27.24 17.55 -7.08
C GLN A 60 -28.35 18.07 -6.16
N ARG A 61 -29.16 19.01 -6.67
CA ARG A 61 -30.26 19.60 -5.90
C ARG A 61 -31.27 18.52 -5.52
N ASN A 62 -31.67 18.49 -4.25
CA ASN A 62 -32.59 17.50 -3.64
C ASN A 62 -32.06 16.06 -3.57
N PHE A 63 -30.75 15.87 -3.61
CA PHE A 63 -30.16 14.55 -3.39
C PHE A 63 -30.58 13.96 -2.03
N ARG A 64 -31.03 12.70 -2.06
CA ARG A 64 -31.34 11.89 -0.88
C ARG A 64 -31.04 10.44 -1.19
N TRP A 65 -30.35 9.77 -0.28
CA TRP A 65 -30.15 8.33 -0.33
C TRP A 65 -31.47 7.59 -0.16
N ALA A 66 -31.72 6.60 -1.02
CA ALA A 66 -32.75 5.60 -0.81
C ALA A 66 -32.39 4.68 0.37
N GLU A 67 -33.38 4.02 0.98
CA GLU A 67 -33.14 3.12 2.13
C GLU A 67 -32.16 1.98 1.81
N GLU A 68 -32.25 1.41 0.62
CA GLU A 68 -31.31 0.39 0.14
C GLU A 68 -29.87 0.93 0.05
N GLU A 69 -29.69 2.16 -0.40
CA GLU A 69 -28.37 2.79 -0.50
C GLU A 69 -27.81 3.10 0.90
N LYS A 70 -28.66 3.49 1.87
CA LYS A 70 -28.23 3.68 3.26
C LYS A 70 -27.70 2.39 3.89
N ILE A 71 -28.31 1.24 3.58
CA ILE A 71 -27.82 -0.07 4.02
C ILE A 71 -26.42 -0.33 3.44
N ILE A 72 -26.20 -0.03 2.16
CA ILE A 72 -24.89 -0.16 1.52
C ILE A 72 -23.85 0.78 2.15
N ILE A 73 -24.23 2.02 2.47
CA ILE A 73 -23.36 2.97 3.17
C ILE A 73 -22.92 2.42 4.52
N GLN A 74 -23.82 1.81 5.28
CA GLN A 74 -23.49 1.21 6.56
C GLN A 74 -22.47 0.07 6.40
N GLN A 75 -22.65 -0.81 5.41
CA GLN A 75 -21.69 -1.87 5.08
C GLN A 75 -20.32 -1.30 4.68
N LEU A 76 -20.31 -0.24 3.87
CA LEU A 76 -19.08 0.44 3.46
C LEU A 76 -18.31 1.01 4.66
N ILE A 77 -19.00 1.63 5.63
CA ILE A 77 -18.38 2.18 6.84
C ILE A 77 -17.69 1.06 7.63
N GLU A 78 -18.36 -0.08 7.80
CA GLU A 78 -17.81 -1.23 8.53
C GLU A 78 -16.60 -1.83 7.82
N LEU A 79 -16.68 -2.01 6.49
CA LEU A 79 -15.58 -2.51 5.68
C LEU A 79 -14.38 -1.56 5.69
N ASP A 80 -14.60 -0.26 5.58
CA ASP A 80 -13.53 0.74 5.59
C ASP A 80 -12.79 0.77 6.93
N GLN A 81 -13.50 0.61 8.05
CA GLN A 81 -12.86 0.50 9.37
C GLN A 81 -11.92 -0.69 9.45
N GLN A 82 -12.36 -1.86 8.96
CA GLN A 82 -11.55 -3.07 8.95
C GLN A 82 -10.37 -2.96 7.98
N LEU A 83 -10.61 -2.41 6.79
CA LEU A 83 -9.60 -2.19 5.76
C LEU A 83 -8.51 -1.23 6.24
N ASN A 84 -8.87 -0.16 6.94
CA ASN A 84 -7.89 0.76 7.53
C ASN A 84 -6.94 0.05 8.49
N GLY A 85 -7.45 -0.86 9.32
CA GLY A 85 -6.63 -1.68 10.21
C GLY A 85 -5.64 -2.55 9.44
N LEU A 86 -6.12 -3.29 8.44
CA LEU A 86 -5.27 -4.14 7.58
C LEU A 86 -4.20 -3.32 6.87
N MET A 87 -4.57 -2.19 6.27
CA MET A 87 -3.63 -1.37 5.51
C MET A 87 -2.56 -0.73 6.38
N ASN A 88 -2.90 -0.27 7.58
CA ASN A 88 -1.92 0.26 8.52
C ASN A 88 -0.90 -0.80 8.93
N ASN A 89 -1.35 -2.04 9.18
CA ASN A 89 -0.47 -3.14 9.54
C ASN A 89 0.47 -3.53 8.39
N LEU A 90 -0.05 -3.60 7.16
CA LEU A 90 0.76 -3.86 5.96
C LEU A 90 1.79 -2.76 5.73
N HIS A 91 1.37 -1.50 5.81
CA HIS A 91 2.26 -0.35 5.66
C HIS A 91 3.41 -0.38 6.67
N GLN A 92 3.11 -0.59 7.96
CA GLN A 92 4.12 -0.69 8.99
C GLN A 92 5.10 -1.85 8.73
N SER A 93 4.58 -3.01 8.37
CA SER A 93 5.38 -4.22 8.11
C SER A 93 6.34 -4.03 6.94
N PHE A 94 5.86 -3.48 5.83
CA PHE A 94 6.68 -3.22 4.65
C PHE A 94 7.69 -2.11 4.91
N PHE A 95 7.29 -1.03 5.60
CA PHE A 95 8.18 0.05 5.97
C PHE A 95 9.35 -0.42 6.85
N MET A 96 9.08 -1.29 7.84
CA MET A 96 10.13 -1.86 8.69
C MET A 96 11.12 -2.72 7.89
N GLN A 97 10.64 -3.54 6.97
CA GLN A 97 11.49 -4.37 6.11
C GLN A 97 12.36 -3.53 5.18
N ILE A 98 11.79 -2.54 4.50
CA ILE A 98 12.54 -1.60 3.65
C ILE A 98 13.60 -0.84 4.46
N SER A 99 13.24 -0.37 5.65
CA SER A 99 14.17 0.33 6.56
C SER A 99 15.34 -0.57 6.97
N ARG A 100 15.07 -1.85 7.27
CA ARG A 100 16.10 -2.83 7.59
C ARG A 100 17.04 -3.06 6.40
N ILE A 101 16.49 -3.22 5.18
CA ILE A 101 17.28 -3.36 3.95
C ILE A 101 18.19 -2.15 3.73
N ALA A 102 17.65 -0.93 3.90
CA ALA A 102 18.41 0.30 3.76
C ALA A 102 19.56 0.40 4.78
N GLN A 103 19.29 0.07 6.05
CA GLN A 103 20.30 0.03 7.11
C GLN A 103 21.40 -0.99 6.81
N THR A 104 21.04 -2.21 6.43
CA THR A 104 22.02 -3.25 6.05
C THR A 104 22.88 -2.80 4.87
N LYS A 105 22.30 -2.12 3.88
CA LYS A 105 23.04 -1.56 2.74
C LYS A 105 24.04 -0.49 3.16
N GLU A 106 23.64 0.43 4.05
CA GLU A 106 24.54 1.46 4.57
C GLU A 106 25.67 0.88 5.42
N VAL A 107 25.38 -0.13 6.25
CA VAL A 107 26.41 -0.87 7.00
C VAL A 107 27.37 -1.57 6.05
N SER A 108 26.86 -2.28 5.03
CA SER A 108 27.68 -2.93 4.02
C SER A 108 28.61 -1.96 3.30
N LYS A 109 28.15 -0.75 2.95
CA LYS A 109 28.98 0.31 2.34
C LYS A 109 30.11 0.77 3.26
N LYS A 110 29.83 0.92 4.57
CA LYS A 110 30.85 1.30 5.57
C LYS A 110 31.94 0.22 5.67
N TYR A 111 31.57 -1.05 5.65
CA TYR A 111 32.53 -2.15 5.66
C TYR A 111 33.31 -2.26 4.35
N SER A 112 32.65 -2.18 3.19
CA SER A 112 33.37 -2.18 1.90
C SER A 112 34.36 -1.02 1.79
N GLY A 113 34.00 0.16 2.32
CA GLY A 113 34.92 1.30 2.43
C GLY A 113 36.10 1.04 3.37
N ALA A 114 35.88 0.38 4.50
CA ALA A 114 36.94 0.04 5.46
C ALA A 114 37.99 -0.94 4.89
N TYR A 115 37.58 -1.86 4.02
CA TYR A 115 38.52 -2.74 3.30
C TYR A 115 39.22 -2.03 2.14
N GLN A 116 38.60 -1.02 1.52
CA GLN A 116 39.23 -0.20 0.47
C GLN A 116 40.33 0.72 1.03
N THR A 117 40.16 1.28 2.22
CA THR A 117 41.21 2.10 2.88
C THR A 117 42.31 1.28 3.57
N MET A 118 42.10 -0.03 3.80
CA MET A 118 43.17 -0.92 4.28
C MET A 118 44.11 -1.43 3.17
N ALA A 119 43.73 -1.33 1.89
CA ALA A 119 44.55 -1.83 0.77
C ALA A 119 45.73 -0.92 0.40
N THR A 120 45.85 0.28 0.97
CA THR A 120 46.89 1.28 0.63
C THR A 120 47.88 1.60 1.75
N ALA A 121 47.91 0.79 2.83
CA ALA A 121 48.89 0.94 3.92
C ALA A 121 49.92 -0.21 4.02
N GLY A 122 50.04 -1.03 2.97
CA GLY A 122 50.99 -2.14 2.89
C GLY A 122 52.16 -1.87 1.95
N SER A 123 52.86 -0.74 2.09
CA SER A 123 54.15 -0.53 1.41
C SER A 123 55.23 -1.33 2.15
N PHE A 124 55.40 -2.59 1.78
CA PHE A 124 56.65 -3.30 2.01
C PHE A 124 57.60 -2.94 0.88
N ILE A 125 58.55 -2.05 1.14
CA ILE A 125 59.82 -2.05 0.40
C ILE A 125 60.95 -2.34 1.38
N ASP A 126 61.57 -3.47 1.07
CA ASP A 126 62.65 -4.21 1.70
C ASP A 126 63.91 -3.35 1.94
N LYS A 127 64.45 -3.43 3.16
CA LYS A 127 65.82 -2.99 3.44
C LYS A 127 66.75 -4.16 3.11
N ARG A 128 67.48 -4.06 2.00
CA ARG A 128 68.70 -4.84 1.77
C ARG A 128 69.85 -3.93 1.32
N ASN A 129 71.00 -4.22 1.93
CA ASN A 129 72.28 -3.49 1.97
C ASN A 129 72.81 -2.97 0.64
#